data_AF-A9FTN1-F1
#
_entry.id   AF-A9FTN1-F1
#
_cell.length_a   1.000
_cell.length_b   1.000
_cell.length_c   1.000
_cell.angle_alpha   90.00
_cell.angle_beta   90.00
_cell.angle_gamma   90.00
#
_symmetry.space_group_name_H-M   'P 1'
#
loop_
_entity.id
_entity.type
_entity.pdbx_description
1 polymer ?
#
loop_
_entity_poly.entity_id
_entity_poly.type
_entity_poly.pdbx_seq_one_letter_code
_entity_poly.pdbx_strand_id
1 'polypeptide(L)'
;MSNDPEKWMRLAIEEAERARGGTGDNPWVGCAIVSAAGELLGSGHTLGPGEDHAEIAAARAAHARGLSVVGATLYSTLEPCSFHGRTPACSRSIVERGVARVVIGMNDPNPRVDGEGVRILREGGVEVVEGVCEAEIRRQLGSWVIEHHPHEPLRRGLAFPASDRVPRLAEIYGVDPSRIEALLAKR
;
A
#
# COMPACT_ATOMS: atom_id res chain seq x y z
N MET A 1 -26.04 4.83 2.75
CA MET A 1 -25.14 3.65 2.69
C MET A 1 -23.80 4.11 3.21
N SER A 2 -23.22 3.39 4.18
CA SER A 2 -22.04 3.86 4.90
C SER A 2 -20.85 4.02 3.94
N ASN A 3 -20.38 5.26 3.75
CA ASN A 3 -19.13 5.62 3.08
C ASN A 3 -17.93 5.29 3.98
N ASP A 4 -17.92 4.10 4.60
CA ASP A 4 -16.86 3.70 5.50
C ASP A 4 -15.65 3.21 4.68
N PRO A 5 -14.57 4.01 4.58
CA PRO A 5 -13.40 3.61 3.82
C PRO A 5 -12.70 2.39 4.42
N GLU A 6 -12.89 2.10 5.71
CA GLU A 6 -12.27 0.95 6.37
C GLU A 6 -12.81 -0.37 5.82
N LYS A 7 -14.11 -0.45 5.48
CA LYS A 7 -14.71 -1.67 4.93
C LYS A 7 -13.96 -2.15 3.69
N TRP A 8 -13.70 -1.25 2.75
CA TRP A 8 -13.03 -1.59 1.49
C TRP A 8 -11.52 -1.70 1.64
N MET A 9 -10.92 -0.95 2.57
CA MET A 9 -9.52 -1.13 2.93
C MET A 9 -9.27 -2.51 3.55
N ARG A 10 -10.19 -3.03 4.38
CA ARG A 10 -10.08 -4.39 4.92
C ARG A 10 -10.11 -5.47 3.83
N LEU A 11 -10.96 -5.31 2.82
CA LEU A 11 -10.91 -6.19 1.65
C LEU A 11 -9.56 -6.11 0.93
N ALA A 12 -9.00 -4.90 0.78
CA ALA A 12 -7.67 -4.73 0.19
C ALA A 12 -6.57 -5.37 1.06
N ILE A 13 -6.67 -5.31 2.40
CA ILE A 13 -5.76 -6.01 3.33
C ILE A 13 -5.85 -7.54 3.14
N GLU A 14 -7.06 -8.08 2.98
CA GLU A 14 -7.26 -9.51 2.71
C GLU A 14 -6.64 -9.93 1.36
N GLU A 15 -6.74 -9.10 0.33
CA GLU A 15 -6.04 -9.32 -0.94
C GLU A 15 -4.52 -9.28 -0.74
N ALA A 16 -3.99 -8.32 0.02
CA ALA A 16 -2.57 -8.21 0.31
C ALA A 16 -2.02 -9.49 0.97
N GLU A 17 -2.77 -10.12 1.88
CA GLU A 17 -2.37 -11.40 2.49
C GLU A 17 -2.22 -12.54 1.46
N ARG A 18 -3.01 -12.54 0.38
CA ARG A 18 -2.92 -13.57 -0.67
C ARG A 18 -1.61 -13.46 -1.46
N ALA A 19 -1.02 -12.27 -1.54
CA ALA A 19 0.27 -12.04 -2.17
C ALA A 19 1.48 -12.40 -1.27
N ARG A 20 1.27 -12.59 0.04
CA ARG A 20 2.37 -12.79 0.99
C ARG A 20 3.23 -14.00 0.60
N GLY A 21 4.54 -13.75 0.47
CA GLY A 21 5.52 -14.78 0.11
C GLY A 21 5.59 -15.11 -1.40
N GLY A 22 4.72 -14.53 -2.23
CA GLY A 22 4.71 -14.72 -3.69
C GLY A 22 5.35 -13.59 -4.50
N THR A 23 5.70 -12.47 -3.85
CA THR A 23 6.11 -11.21 -4.51
C THR A 23 7.62 -11.01 -4.63
N GLY A 24 8.43 -11.95 -4.14
CA GLY A 24 9.88 -11.76 -4.01
C GLY A 24 10.21 -10.56 -3.12
N ASP A 25 11.06 -9.65 -3.60
CA ASP A 25 11.47 -8.44 -2.85
C ASP A 25 10.42 -7.31 -2.90
N ASN A 26 9.36 -7.46 -3.70
CA ASN A 26 8.27 -6.49 -3.75
C ASN A 26 7.37 -6.62 -2.51
N PRO A 27 6.77 -5.50 -2.04
CA PRO A 27 5.77 -5.57 -0.97
C PRO A 27 4.53 -6.34 -1.45
N TRP A 28 3.91 -7.12 -0.55
CA TRP A 28 2.59 -7.69 -0.78
C TRP A 28 1.53 -6.62 -0.52
N VAL A 29 1.01 -6.06 -1.62
CA VAL A 29 0.01 -4.98 -1.62
C VAL A 29 -1.31 -5.56 -2.10
N GLY A 30 -2.41 -5.03 -1.59
CA GLY A 30 -3.75 -5.37 -2.05
C GLY A 30 -4.52 -4.12 -2.44
N CYS A 31 -5.50 -4.31 -3.31
CA CYS A 31 -6.29 -3.25 -3.90
C CYS A 31 -7.75 -3.68 -4.08
N ALA A 32 -8.67 -2.75 -3.85
CA ALA A 32 -10.08 -2.87 -4.20
C ALA A 32 -10.55 -1.62 -4.95
N ILE A 33 -11.36 -1.79 -5.99
CA ILE A 33 -11.94 -0.70 -6.78
C ILE A 33 -13.46 -0.75 -6.64
N VAL A 34 -14.05 0.36 -6.22
CA VAL A 34 -15.46 0.47 -5.85
C VAL A 34 -16.14 1.58 -6.64
N SER A 35 -17.31 1.29 -7.19
CA SER A 35 -18.09 2.25 -7.96
C SER A 35 -18.59 3.41 -7.09
N ALA A 36 -19.00 4.51 -7.72
CA ALA A 36 -19.66 5.61 -7.01
C ALA A 36 -20.98 5.18 -6.32
N ALA A 37 -21.60 4.08 -6.78
CA ALA A 37 -22.78 3.48 -6.16
C ALA A 37 -22.44 2.54 -4.98
N GLY A 38 -21.16 2.32 -4.68
CA GLY A 38 -20.71 1.47 -3.58
C GLY A 38 -20.60 -0.02 -3.93
N GLU A 39 -20.45 -0.36 -5.21
CA GLU A 39 -20.33 -1.74 -5.69
C GLU A 39 -18.88 -2.12 -5.97
N LEU A 40 -18.46 -3.35 -5.64
CA LEU A 40 -17.12 -3.83 -5.94
C LEU A 40 -16.96 -4.10 -7.45
N LEU A 41 -16.15 -3.29 -8.10
CA LEU A 41 -15.82 -3.41 -9.52
C LEU A 41 -14.73 -4.45 -9.74
N GLY A 42 -13.69 -4.45 -8.91
CA GLY A 42 -12.61 -5.43 -8.96
C GLY A 42 -11.74 -5.37 -7.70
N SER A 43 -11.05 -6.47 -7.41
CA SER A 43 -10.04 -6.55 -6.37
C SER A 43 -8.82 -7.30 -6.91
N GLY A 44 -7.67 -7.12 -6.28
CA GLY A 44 -6.44 -7.77 -6.68
C GLY A 44 -5.29 -7.47 -5.74
N HIS A 45 -4.19 -8.18 -5.94
CA HIS A 45 -2.98 -8.07 -5.14
C HIS A 45 -1.74 -8.10 -6.03
N THR A 46 -0.61 -7.69 -5.49
CA THR A 46 0.68 -7.75 -6.18
C THR A 46 0.95 -9.18 -6.64
N LEU A 47 1.20 -9.36 -7.94
CA LEU A 47 1.60 -10.64 -8.51
C LEU A 47 3.12 -10.84 -8.40
N GLY A 48 3.64 -11.92 -9.00
CA GLY A 48 5.07 -12.24 -8.94
C GLY A 48 6.00 -11.15 -9.52
N PRO A 49 7.32 -11.27 -9.34
CA PRO A 49 8.27 -10.27 -9.80
C PRO A 49 8.16 -9.96 -11.31
N GLY A 50 7.89 -8.70 -11.66
CA GLY A 50 7.73 -8.25 -13.05
C GLY A 50 6.30 -8.34 -13.60
N GLU A 51 5.37 -8.89 -12.82
CA GLU A 51 3.94 -8.92 -13.13
C GLU A 51 3.23 -7.68 -12.57
N ASP A 52 1.90 -7.66 -12.70
CA ASP A 52 1.05 -6.55 -12.28
C ASP A 52 1.13 -6.28 -10.77
N HIS A 53 1.19 -4.99 -10.43
CA HIS A 53 0.92 -4.52 -9.09
C HIS A 53 -0.58 -4.62 -8.77
N ALA A 54 -0.94 -4.54 -7.48
CA ALA A 54 -2.30 -4.70 -6.99
C ALA A 54 -3.33 -3.82 -7.71
N GLU A 55 -2.98 -2.56 -7.99
CA GLU A 55 -3.84 -1.58 -8.65
C GLU A 55 -4.17 -1.98 -10.09
N ILE A 56 -3.17 -2.51 -10.80
CA ILE A 56 -3.33 -3.00 -12.18
C ILE A 56 -4.11 -4.32 -12.18
N ALA A 57 -3.81 -5.24 -11.26
CA ALA A 57 -4.53 -6.50 -11.10
C ALA A 57 -6.02 -6.26 -10.82
N ALA A 58 -6.35 -5.34 -9.91
CA ALA A 58 -7.74 -4.99 -9.60
C ALA A 58 -8.46 -4.33 -10.80
N ALA A 59 -7.79 -3.44 -11.53
CA ALA A 59 -8.34 -2.82 -12.73
C ALA A 59 -8.57 -3.86 -13.86
N ARG A 60 -7.67 -4.82 -14.02
CA ARG A 60 -7.84 -5.94 -14.96
C ARG A 60 -9.00 -6.84 -14.55
N ALA A 61 -9.17 -7.12 -13.26
CA ALA A 61 -10.31 -7.90 -12.76
C ALA A 61 -11.65 -7.21 -13.05
N ALA A 62 -11.72 -5.88 -12.88
CA ALA A 62 -12.91 -5.11 -13.27
C ALA A 62 -13.15 -5.15 -14.78
N HIS A 63 -12.11 -4.93 -15.57
CA HIS A 63 -12.20 -4.96 -17.03
C HIS A 63 -12.65 -6.33 -17.58
N ALA A 64 -12.14 -7.43 -17.02
CA ALA A 64 -12.52 -8.79 -17.41
C ALA A 64 -14.02 -9.07 -17.18
N ARG A 65 -14.68 -8.32 -16.29
CA ARG A 65 -16.12 -8.37 -16.02
C ARG A 65 -16.92 -7.37 -16.86
N GLY A 66 -16.27 -6.63 -17.76
CA GLY A 66 -16.89 -5.57 -18.56
C GLY A 66 -17.23 -4.31 -17.75
N LEU A 67 -16.59 -4.10 -16.60
CA LEU A 67 -16.86 -2.97 -15.72
C LEU A 67 -15.84 -1.85 -15.92
N SER A 68 -16.32 -0.60 -15.95
CA SER A 68 -15.49 0.59 -16.01
C SER A 68 -15.05 1.04 -14.62
N VAL A 69 -13.81 1.50 -14.49
CA VAL A 69 -13.26 2.10 -13.26
C VAL A 69 -13.27 3.64 -13.29
N VAL A 70 -13.79 4.24 -14.37
CA VAL A 70 -13.92 5.70 -14.50
C VAL A 70 -14.86 6.22 -13.42
N GLY A 71 -14.44 7.25 -12.69
CA GLY A 71 -15.20 7.83 -11.58
C GLY A 71 -15.23 6.98 -10.31
N ALA A 72 -14.54 5.84 -10.28
CA ALA A 72 -14.51 4.94 -9.13
C ALA A 72 -13.62 5.47 -7.99
N THR A 73 -13.74 4.82 -6.82
CA THR A 73 -12.78 4.94 -5.72
C THR A 73 -11.88 3.71 -5.68
N LEU A 74 -10.57 3.90 -5.68
CA LEU A 74 -9.56 2.86 -5.52
C LEU A 74 -9.04 2.86 -4.08
N TYR A 75 -9.00 1.70 -3.43
CA TYR A 75 -8.44 1.48 -2.11
C TYR A 75 -7.17 0.68 -2.27
N SER A 76 -6.01 1.24 -1.92
CA SER A 76 -4.72 0.55 -2.00
C SER A 76 -4.08 0.48 -0.62
N THR A 77 -3.57 -0.68 -0.22
CA THR A 77 -2.95 -0.82 1.11
C THR A 77 -1.66 -0.01 1.21
N LEU A 78 -0.91 0.13 0.12
CA LEU A 78 0.32 0.93 0.05
C LEU A 78 0.18 2.04 -0.99
N GLU A 79 0.91 3.14 -0.83
CA GLU A 79 0.96 4.24 -1.80
C GLU A 79 1.29 3.72 -3.22
N PRO A 80 0.49 4.09 -4.25
CA PRO A 80 0.77 3.69 -5.62
C PRO A 80 2.11 4.19 -6.13
N CYS A 81 2.88 3.30 -6.77
CA CYS A 81 4.24 3.62 -7.20
C CYS A 81 4.28 4.82 -8.18
N SER A 82 5.31 5.64 -8.05
CA SER A 82 5.46 6.93 -8.77
C SER A 82 6.39 6.91 -9.98
N PHE A 83 7.29 5.91 -10.05
CA PHE A 83 8.31 5.82 -11.09
C PHE A 83 8.05 4.66 -12.04
N HIS A 84 8.52 4.81 -13.27
CA HIS A 84 8.54 3.73 -14.25
C HIS A 84 9.61 2.72 -13.83
N GLY A 85 9.18 1.51 -13.47
CA GLY A 85 10.06 0.38 -13.15
C GLY A 85 10.15 -0.55 -14.35
N ARG A 86 9.77 -1.81 -14.15
CA ARG A 86 9.50 -2.78 -15.23
C ARG A 86 8.13 -2.56 -15.87
N THR A 87 7.23 -1.91 -15.14
CA THR A 87 5.87 -1.53 -15.53
C THR A 87 5.70 0.00 -15.42
N PRO A 88 4.74 0.60 -16.15
CA PRO A 88 4.33 2.00 -15.94
C PRO A 88 3.97 2.29 -14.48
N ALA A 89 4.23 3.53 -14.03
CA ALA A 89 3.88 3.97 -12.68
C ALA A 89 2.37 3.80 -12.43
N CYS A 90 2.00 3.15 -11.33
CA CYS A 90 0.61 2.88 -10.99
C CYS A 90 -0.17 4.19 -10.79
N SER A 91 0.43 5.20 -10.15
CA SER A 91 -0.19 6.52 -9.98
C SER A 91 -0.61 7.17 -11.31
N ARG A 92 0.23 7.08 -12.36
CA ARG A 92 -0.12 7.58 -13.70
C ARG A 92 -1.22 6.76 -14.36
N SER A 93 -1.14 5.43 -14.27
CA SER A 93 -2.19 4.56 -14.82
C SER A 93 -3.55 4.83 -14.17
N ILE A 94 -3.59 5.11 -12.87
CA ILE A 94 -4.81 5.46 -12.15
C ILE A 94 -5.43 6.75 -12.71
N VAL A 95 -4.60 7.79 -12.92
CA VAL A 95 -5.02 9.06 -13.53
C VAL A 95 -5.56 8.83 -14.94
N GLU A 96 -4.82 8.12 -15.79
CA GLU A 96 -5.20 7.84 -17.18
C GLU A 96 -6.52 7.03 -17.28
N ARG A 97 -6.79 6.17 -16.30
CA ARG A 97 -8.03 5.38 -16.22
C ARG A 97 -9.23 6.19 -15.70
N GLY A 98 -9.03 7.44 -15.30
CA GLY A 98 -10.09 8.33 -14.83
C GLY A 98 -10.69 7.93 -13.49
N VAL A 99 -9.91 7.29 -12.61
CA VAL A 99 -10.32 7.04 -11.21
C VAL A 99 -10.51 8.39 -10.52
N ALA A 100 -11.63 8.60 -9.82
CA ALA A 100 -11.93 9.89 -9.19
C ALA A 100 -11.25 10.06 -7.84
N ARG A 101 -11.10 8.96 -7.09
CA ARG A 101 -10.59 8.99 -5.71
C ARG A 101 -9.70 7.80 -5.42
N VAL A 102 -8.62 8.04 -4.69
CA VAL A 102 -7.73 7.00 -4.14
C VAL A 102 -7.70 7.13 -2.62
N VAL A 103 -7.91 6.00 -1.94
CA VAL A 103 -7.76 5.86 -0.50
C VAL A 103 -6.55 4.96 -0.25
N ILE A 104 -5.55 5.50 0.45
CA ILE A 104 -4.26 4.87 0.70
C ILE A 104 -4.22 4.45 2.16
N GLY A 105 -3.78 3.23 2.41
CA GLY A 105 -3.63 2.72 3.75
C GLY A 105 -2.36 3.20 4.44
N MET A 106 -1.20 2.96 3.82
CA MET A 106 0.11 3.37 4.31
C MET A 106 0.91 4.03 3.19
N ASN A 107 1.61 5.12 3.50
CA ASN A 107 2.57 5.74 2.58
C ASN A 107 3.81 4.84 2.43
N ASP A 108 4.36 4.78 1.21
CA ASP A 108 5.46 3.87 0.91
C ASP A 108 6.77 4.41 1.52
N PRO A 109 7.48 3.64 2.37
CA PRO A 109 8.73 4.08 2.99
C PRO A 109 9.91 4.16 2.00
N ASN A 110 9.74 3.69 0.76
CA ASN A 110 10.73 3.82 -0.29
C ASN A 110 10.94 5.31 -0.63
N PRO A 111 12.16 5.86 -0.49
CA PRO A 111 12.43 7.28 -0.76
C PRO A 111 12.12 7.75 -2.18
N ARG A 112 11.96 6.82 -3.13
CA ARG A 112 11.57 7.12 -4.51
C ARG A 112 10.05 7.27 -4.68
N VAL A 113 9.27 6.78 -3.71
CA VAL A 113 7.80 6.79 -3.73
C VAL A 113 7.24 7.73 -2.68
N ASP A 114 7.80 7.78 -1.47
CA ASP A 114 7.36 8.54 -0.28
C ASP A 114 6.72 9.91 -0.63
N GLY A 115 5.40 9.92 -0.86
CA GLY A 115 4.58 11.10 -1.20
C GLY A 115 4.56 11.53 -2.68
N GLU A 116 5.45 11.00 -3.52
CA GLU A 116 5.51 11.30 -4.95
C GLU A 116 4.35 10.64 -5.72
N GLY A 117 3.91 9.45 -5.32
CA GLY A 117 2.74 8.78 -5.90
C GLY A 117 1.47 9.58 -5.63
N VAL A 118 1.32 10.03 -4.37
CA VAL A 118 0.26 10.94 -3.94
C VAL A 118 0.29 12.26 -4.72
N ARG A 119 1.47 12.84 -4.94
CA ARG A 119 1.63 14.08 -5.72
C ARG A 119 1.11 13.92 -7.15
N ILE A 120 1.51 12.84 -7.84
CA ILE A 120 1.06 12.54 -9.21
C ILE A 120 -0.47 12.41 -9.28
N LEU A 121 -1.07 11.70 -8.32
CA LEU A 121 -2.53 11.52 -8.25
C LEU A 121 -3.25 12.86 -8.10
N ARG A 122 -2.82 13.70 -7.14
CA ARG A 122 -3.43 15.01 -6.88
C ARG A 122 -3.29 15.95 -8.09
N GLU A 123 -2.13 15.99 -8.73
CA GLU A 123 -1.91 16.78 -9.95
C GLU A 123 -2.73 16.28 -11.15
N GLY A 124 -3.02 14.98 -11.20
CA GLY A 124 -3.92 14.37 -12.18
C GLY A 124 -5.41 14.57 -11.90
N GLY A 125 -5.77 15.34 -10.85
CA GLY A 125 -7.16 15.63 -10.49
C GLY A 125 -7.86 14.53 -9.68
N VAL A 126 -7.11 13.60 -9.11
CA VAL A 126 -7.63 12.52 -8.26
C VAL A 126 -7.68 12.99 -6.81
N GLU A 127 -8.83 12.80 -6.14
CA GLU A 127 -8.95 13.02 -4.69
C GLU A 127 -8.12 11.95 -3.95
N VAL A 128 -7.29 12.34 -2.98
CA VAL A 128 -6.47 11.38 -2.22
C VAL A 128 -6.74 11.49 -0.72
N VAL A 129 -7.09 10.36 -0.11
CA VAL A 129 -7.16 10.17 1.35
C VAL A 129 -6.07 9.20 1.78
N GLU A 130 -5.34 9.53 2.84
CA GLU A 130 -4.19 8.75 3.34
C GLU A 130 -4.46 8.25 4.76
N GLY A 131 -3.78 7.18 5.17
CA GLY A 131 -3.74 6.71 6.56
C GLY A 131 -4.89 5.80 7.00
N VAL A 132 -5.67 5.22 6.07
CA VAL A 132 -6.80 4.34 6.43
C VAL A 132 -6.29 2.96 6.82
N CYS A 133 -6.55 2.52 8.05
CA CYS A 133 -6.01 1.26 8.59
C CYS A 133 -4.47 1.17 8.59
N GLU A 134 -3.76 2.31 8.60
CA GLU A 134 -2.30 2.37 8.46
C GLU A 134 -1.56 1.47 9.45
N ALA A 135 -1.95 1.48 10.73
CA ALA A 135 -1.28 0.68 11.77
C ALA A 135 -1.40 -0.83 11.50
N GLU A 136 -2.51 -1.28 10.92
CA GLU A 136 -2.72 -2.69 10.57
C GLU A 136 -1.84 -3.08 9.39
N ILE A 137 -1.80 -2.25 8.35
CA ILE A 137 -0.99 -2.47 7.14
C ILE A 137 0.51 -2.37 7.45
N ARG A 138 0.93 -1.45 8.33
CA ARG A 138 2.32 -1.33 8.77
C ARG A 138 2.80 -2.57 9.50
N ARG A 139 1.97 -3.15 10.37
CA ARG A 139 2.24 -4.45 10.97
C ARG A 139 2.28 -5.55 9.91
N GLN A 140 1.32 -5.53 8.99
CA GLN A 140 1.22 -6.50 7.90
C GLN A 140 2.51 -6.58 7.07
N LEU A 141 3.07 -5.43 6.69
CA LEU A 141 4.28 -5.26 5.88
C LEU A 141 5.58 -5.20 6.68
N GLY A 142 5.53 -5.30 8.02
CA GLY A 142 6.64 -4.88 8.84
C GLY A 142 7.93 -5.66 8.61
N SER A 143 7.88 -6.97 8.34
CA SER A 143 9.08 -7.73 7.99
C SER A 143 9.74 -7.22 6.71
N TRP A 144 8.94 -6.84 5.71
CA TRP A 144 9.44 -6.25 4.46
C TRP A 144 10.05 -4.86 4.71
N VAL A 145 9.40 -4.02 5.53
CA VAL A 145 9.92 -2.69 5.89
C VAL A 145 11.26 -2.79 6.63
N ILE A 146 11.37 -3.68 7.63
CA ILE A 146 12.62 -3.87 8.38
C ILE A 146 13.77 -4.30 7.46
N GLU A 147 13.48 -5.16 6.48
CA GLU A 147 14.48 -5.73 5.58
C GLU A 147 14.91 -4.76 4.47
N HIS A 148 13.95 -4.13 3.80
CA HIS A 148 14.21 -3.34 2.58
C HIS A 148 14.29 -1.83 2.82
N HIS A 149 13.69 -1.35 3.92
CA HIS A 149 13.61 0.07 4.24
C HIS A 149 13.98 0.35 5.71
N PRO A 150 15.16 -0.11 6.19
CA PRO A 150 15.56 0.00 7.60
C PRO A 150 15.66 1.44 8.10
N HIS A 151 15.80 2.43 7.22
CA HIS A 151 15.81 3.84 7.59
C HIS A 151 14.49 4.31 8.23
N GLU A 152 13.35 3.75 7.84
CA GLU A 152 12.04 4.13 8.37
C GLU A 152 11.83 3.74 9.85
N PRO A 153 12.01 2.47 10.27
CA PRO A 153 11.95 2.08 11.68
C PRO A 153 13.04 2.76 12.51
N LEU A 154 14.24 2.97 11.96
CA LEU A 154 15.31 3.69 12.65
C LEU A 154 14.93 5.15 12.93
N ARG A 155 14.37 5.85 11.92
CA ARG A 155 13.86 7.23 12.08
C ARG A 155 12.74 7.28 13.12
N ARG A 156 11.78 6.36 13.05
CA ARG A 156 10.65 6.28 13.99
C ARG A 156 11.12 6.02 15.43
N GLY A 157 12.12 5.16 15.61
CA GLY A 157 12.70 4.85 16.92
C GLY A 157 13.31 6.06 17.64
N LEU A 158 13.66 7.14 16.92
CA LEU A 158 14.16 8.38 17.53
C LEU A 158 13.10 9.09 18.38
N ALA A 159 11.81 8.83 18.13
CA ALA A 159 10.72 9.38 18.92
C ALA A 159 10.51 8.67 20.26
N PHE A 160 11.21 7.56 20.52
CA PHE A 160 11.08 6.77 21.75
C PHE A 160 12.33 6.84 22.63
N PRO A 161 12.18 6.79 23.96
CA PRO A 161 13.30 6.54 24.88
C PRO A 161 14.06 5.27 24.48
N ALA A 162 15.38 5.24 24.70
CA ALA A 162 16.21 4.11 24.30
C ALA A 162 15.73 2.77 24.89
N SER A 163 15.23 2.77 26.13
CA SER A 163 14.64 1.60 26.80
C SER A 163 13.41 1.03 26.09
N ASP A 164 12.67 1.87 25.36
CA ASP A 164 11.36 1.52 24.82
C ASP A 164 11.43 1.22 23.33
N ARG A 165 12.54 1.53 22.65
CA ARG A 165 12.67 1.40 21.18
C ARG A 165 12.36 -0.01 20.69
N VAL A 166 12.97 -1.01 21.30
CA VAL A 166 12.80 -2.41 20.89
C VAL A 166 11.34 -2.87 20.99
N PRO A 167 10.70 -2.84 22.18
CA PRO A 167 9.31 -3.32 22.30
C PRO A 167 8.32 -2.49 21.48
N ARG A 168 8.51 -1.17 21.38
CA ARG A 168 7.59 -0.29 20.62
C ARG A 168 7.69 -0.52 19.11
N LEU A 169 8.90 -0.64 18.57
CA LEU A 169 9.06 -0.92 17.14
C LEU A 169 8.60 -2.35 16.81
N ALA A 170 8.88 -3.33 17.67
CA ALA A 170 8.37 -4.70 17.49
C ALA A 170 6.84 -4.74 17.39
N GLU A 171 6.14 -4.01 18.26
CA GLU A 171 4.68 -3.83 18.23
C GLU A 171 4.20 -3.13 16.94
N ILE A 172 4.85 -2.01 16.56
CA ILE A 172 4.47 -1.20 15.39
C ILE A 172 4.61 -1.99 14.07
N TYR A 173 5.67 -2.77 13.93
CA TYR A 173 5.95 -3.54 12.71
C TYR A 173 5.48 -4.99 12.80
N GLY A 174 4.91 -5.43 13.94
CA GLY A 174 4.44 -6.80 14.09
C GLY A 174 5.56 -7.84 13.87
N VAL A 175 6.77 -7.55 14.33
CA VAL A 175 7.94 -8.43 14.20
C VAL A 175 8.48 -8.83 15.57
N ASP A 176 9.22 -9.95 15.62
CA ASP A 176 9.90 -10.36 16.83
C ASP A 176 10.90 -9.27 17.32
N PRO A 177 10.97 -8.98 18.62
CA PRO A 177 11.93 -8.01 19.19
C PRO A 177 13.38 -8.22 18.75
N SER A 178 13.83 -9.46 18.57
CA SER A 178 15.19 -9.77 18.12
C SER A 178 15.51 -9.21 16.72
N ARG A 179 14.50 -9.06 15.85
CA ARG A 179 14.69 -8.40 14.55
C ARG A 179 14.98 -6.91 14.71
N ILE A 180 14.36 -6.26 15.69
CA ILE A 180 14.61 -4.84 15.98
C ILE A 180 15.97 -4.67 16.65
N GLU A 181 16.34 -5.55 17.58
CA GLU A 181 17.68 -5.56 18.20
C GLU A 181 18.77 -5.69 17.13
N ALA A 182 18.63 -6.66 16.22
CA ALA A 182 19.57 -6.85 15.12
C ALA A 182 19.64 -5.64 14.17
N LEU A 183 18.52 -4.96 13.93
CA LEU A 183 18.48 -3.72 13.15
C LEU A 183 19.24 -2.59 13.86
N LEU A 184 19.02 -2.41 15.17
CA LEU A 184 19.65 -1.35 15.96
C LEU A 184 21.14 -1.58 16.19
N ALA A 185 21.59 -2.84 16.23
CA ALA A 185 23.00 -3.21 16.42
C ALA A 185 23.87 -2.97 15.16
N LYS A 186 23.28 -2.82 13.98
CA LYS A 186 24.00 -2.54 12.72
C LYS A 186 24.41 -1.07 12.55
N ARG A 187 24.24 -0.24 13.59
CA ARG A 187 24.40 1.22 13.56
C ARG A 187 25.71 1.68 14.18
#